data_AF-A0A971UN23-F1
#
_entry.id   AF-A0A971UN23-F1
#
_cell.length_a   1.000
_cell.length_b   1.000
_cell.length_c   1.000
_cell.angle_alpha   90.00
_cell.angle_beta   90.00
_cell.angle_gamma   90.00
#
_symmetry.space_group_name_H-M   'P 1'
#
loop_
_entity.id
_entity.type
_entity.pdbx_description
1 polymer ?
#
loop_
_entity_poly.entity_id
_entity_poly.type
_entity_poly.pdbx_seq_one_letter_code
_entity_poly.pdbx_strand_id
1 'polypeptide(L)'
;MRLLTAVMLAALAVPVGLAAAGEPVAITDAKDRQIVDAFLAHVANVPKTVSLEACKKKTAEECEGIIWTILPYVEMPLVAYELTGDAKHLDTFVTAMDNLRGALTKGPDEYLGWYGKALSGFQNPKEPGKKVDVMINAYRAIDLIGRFLVLTEAEPALAAKYAAQREAYRDLAVNHLAEKWVRRGNYVSLGDRGAIFRTHAALKEDKGNLTQPHNKHAIIISGLLSLYRATGKDEYAKIAVELGTRFKRCLTLKDGHYEWNYWDPAGQWDVLPSNPSKWKHWIGVEHKGGYYGASLSQAVLLYEHGLVFDETDMARFVKTQTRMCWNGSMDSPAWARVDGTTSDKYMQGAYMCAALAPLSEKIAEFVYTGPRQDERLKAASHGWQGGPTACGWIEGKFLAMPRSAKSRQPYLSIGKKILASAANRTALKSLGFEVKGSGYAAPRSPDQMKPMPKAPDPKNL
;
A
#
# COMPACT_ATOMS: atom_id res chain seq x y z
N MET A 1 -25.77 -41.75 37.27
CA MET A 1 -25.39 -41.57 35.85
C MET A 1 -24.96 -40.11 35.67
N ARG A 2 -23.74 -39.67 35.99
CA ARG A 2 -22.45 -39.85 35.30
C ARG A 2 -22.46 -39.46 33.80
N LEU A 3 -21.82 -38.31 33.54
CA LEU A 3 -21.01 -37.89 32.36
C LEU A 3 -21.78 -37.70 31.02
N LEU A 4 -21.48 -36.73 30.15
CA LEU A 4 -20.21 -36.05 29.85
C LEU A 4 -20.44 -34.66 29.24
N THR A 5 -19.69 -33.70 29.78
CA THR A 5 -19.28 -32.42 29.22
C THR A 5 -18.52 -32.62 27.90
N ALA A 6 -18.83 -31.84 26.86
CA ALA A 6 -17.94 -31.65 25.72
C ALA A 6 -17.84 -30.16 25.39
N VAL A 7 -17.00 -29.46 26.14
CA VAL A 7 -16.43 -28.18 25.76
C VAL A 7 -15.51 -28.46 24.57
N MET A 8 -15.93 -28.11 23.36
CA MET A 8 -15.01 -28.02 22.22
C MET A 8 -14.12 -26.79 22.42
N LEU A 9 -12.99 -26.99 23.09
CA LEU A 9 -11.82 -26.14 22.94
C LEU A 9 -11.27 -26.38 21.53
N ALA A 10 -11.75 -25.58 20.57
CA ALA A 10 -11.02 -25.42 19.32
C ALA A 10 -9.72 -24.69 19.66
N ALA A 11 -8.62 -25.45 19.78
CA ALA A 11 -7.28 -24.89 19.84
C ALA A 11 -7.06 -24.06 18.57
N LEU A 12 -7.16 -22.74 18.70
CA LEU A 12 -6.72 -21.80 17.68
C LEU A 12 -5.22 -22.07 17.48
N ALA A 13 -4.89 -22.76 16.39
CA ALA A 13 -3.52 -22.86 15.94
C ALA A 13 -3.02 -21.43 15.68
N VAL A 14 -2.15 -20.95 16.58
CA VAL A 14 -1.47 -19.67 16.45
C VAL A 14 -0.77 -19.65 15.09
N PRO A 15 -0.97 -18.61 14.24
CA PRO A 15 -0.36 -18.57 12.93
C PRO A 15 1.16 -18.56 13.05
N VAL A 16 1.78 -19.71 12.73
CA VAL A 16 3.21 -19.78 12.40
C VAL A 16 3.41 -18.97 11.12
N GLY A 17 3.85 -17.72 11.22
CA GLY A 17 4.12 -16.88 10.05
C GLY A 17 4.48 -15.42 10.32
N LEU A 18 4.09 -14.87 11.46
CA LEU A 18 4.56 -13.56 11.93
C LEU A 18 5.07 -13.78 13.35
N ALA A 19 6.38 -13.69 13.54
CA ALA A 19 7.02 -14.01 14.80
C ALA A 19 6.39 -13.18 15.94
N ALA A 20 5.99 -13.86 17.03
CA ALA A 20 5.97 -13.26 18.36
C ALA A 20 7.31 -12.55 18.62
N ALA A 21 7.36 -11.50 19.45
CA ALA A 21 8.54 -10.67 19.75
C ALA A 21 9.82 -11.48 19.56
N GLY A 22 10.41 -11.35 18.37
CA GLY A 22 11.67 -11.98 18.07
C GLY A 22 12.71 -11.37 18.98
N GLU A 23 13.80 -12.10 19.20
CA GLU A 23 14.99 -11.46 19.76
C GLU A 23 15.29 -10.16 18.98
N PRO A 24 15.69 -9.07 19.67
CA PRO A 24 16.01 -7.81 19.02
C PRO A 24 16.92 -8.02 17.82
N VAL A 25 16.66 -7.29 16.73
CA VAL A 25 17.44 -7.46 15.50
C VAL A 25 18.89 -7.08 15.76
N ALA A 26 19.80 -8.02 15.50
CA ALA A 26 21.24 -7.78 15.63
C ALA A 26 21.73 -6.84 14.52
N ILE A 27 22.17 -5.64 14.88
CA ILE A 27 22.76 -4.65 13.96
C ILE A 27 24.26 -4.58 14.23
N THR A 28 25.05 -5.22 13.38
CA THR A 28 26.50 -5.39 13.60
C THR A 28 27.34 -4.29 12.95
N ASP A 29 26.85 -3.66 11.89
CA ASP A 29 27.54 -2.55 11.23
C ASP A 29 27.40 -1.25 12.03
N ALA A 30 28.52 -0.52 12.18
CA ALA A 30 28.57 0.67 13.02
C ALA A 30 27.82 1.88 12.43
N LYS A 31 27.74 2.00 11.10
CA LYS A 31 26.97 3.07 10.44
C LYS A 31 25.48 2.77 10.54
N ASP A 32 25.10 1.52 10.32
CA ASP A 32 23.73 1.05 10.50
C ASP A 32 23.23 1.29 11.93
N ARG A 33 24.07 0.98 12.94
CA ARG A 33 23.76 1.24 14.34
C ARG A 33 23.43 2.71 14.58
N GLN A 34 24.28 3.62 14.09
CA GLN A 34 24.05 5.06 14.20
C GLN A 34 22.76 5.52 13.51
N ILE A 35 22.45 4.98 12.32
CA ILE A 35 21.20 5.28 11.60
C ILE A 35 19.99 4.83 12.42
N VAL A 36 20.03 3.61 12.96
CA VAL A 36 18.92 3.05 13.76
C VAL A 36 18.76 3.81 15.08
N ASP A 37 19.85 4.14 15.77
CA ASP A 37 19.78 4.90 17.03
C ASP A 37 19.18 6.28 16.80
N ALA A 38 19.56 6.97 15.72
CA ALA A 38 18.97 8.25 15.34
C ALA A 38 17.48 8.11 14.97
N PHE A 39 17.10 7.05 14.24
CA PHE A 39 15.70 6.76 13.95
C PHE A 39 14.88 6.55 15.23
N LEU A 40 15.37 5.76 16.18
CA LEU A 40 14.71 5.52 17.46
C LEU A 40 14.56 6.82 18.28
N ALA A 41 15.53 7.74 18.19
CA ALA A 41 15.39 9.07 18.78
C ALA A 41 14.28 9.91 18.11
N HIS A 42 14.07 9.79 16.79
CA HIS A 42 12.93 10.41 16.11
C HIS A 42 11.60 9.76 16.48
N VAL A 43 11.57 8.44 16.68
CA VAL A 43 10.38 7.70 17.14
C VAL A 43 9.86 8.27 18.46
N ALA A 44 10.74 8.60 19.39
CA ALA A 44 10.35 9.21 20.67
C ALA A 44 9.64 10.57 20.52
N ASN A 45 9.84 11.28 19.40
CA ASN A 45 9.21 12.57 19.11
C ASN A 45 7.88 12.43 18.36
N VAL A 46 7.48 11.23 17.93
CA VAL A 46 6.26 10.99 17.14
C VAL A 46 5.01 11.58 17.81
N PRO A 47 4.75 11.43 19.12
CA PRO A 47 3.54 12.00 19.75
C PRO A 47 3.43 13.52 19.64
N LYS A 48 4.58 14.22 19.58
CA LYS A 48 4.62 15.68 19.38
C LYS A 48 4.28 16.06 17.94
N THR A 49 4.83 15.32 16.98
CA THR A 49 4.60 15.54 15.54
C THR A 49 3.18 15.15 15.13
N VAL A 50 2.70 14.01 15.63
CA VAL A 50 1.34 13.49 15.43
C VAL A 50 0.47 13.88 16.62
N SER A 51 0.41 15.17 16.90
CA SER A 51 -0.55 15.71 17.88
C SER A 51 -1.95 15.79 17.28
N LEU A 52 -2.98 15.79 18.13
CA LEU A 52 -4.37 15.96 17.70
C LEU A 52 -4.55 17.25 16.86
N GLU A 53 -3.94 18.36 17.31
CA GLU A 53 -4.03 19.64 16.62
C GLU A 53 -3.32 19.62 15.26
N ALA A 54 -2.16 18.96 15.15
CA ALA A 54 -1.50 18.77 13.85
C ALA A 54 -2.36 17.93 12.90
N CYS A 55 -2.99 16.86 13.41
CA CYS A 55 -3.88 16.00 12.62
C CYS A 55 -5.12 16.76 12.13
N LYS A 56 -5.79 17.53 13.01
CA LYS A 56 -6.94 18.37 12.66
C LYS A 56 -6.57 19.43 11.64
N LYS A 57 -5.45 20.15 11.87
CA LYS A 57 -4.95 21.17 10.96
C LYS A 57 -4.70 20.59 9.57
N LYS A 58 -3.94 19.50 9.47
CA LYS A 58 -3.62 18.89 8.18
C LYS A 58 -4.87 18.39 7.47
N THR A 59 -5.79 17.76 8.20
CA THR A 59 -7.09 17.34 7.67
C THR A 59 -7.85 18.53 7.07
N ALA A 60 -7.95 19.64 7.79
CA ALA A 60 -8.69 20.81 7.35
C ALA A 60 -8.09 21.49 6.10
N GLU A 61 -6.76 21.63 6.06
CA GLU A 61 -6.05 22.36 5.00
C GLU A 61 -5.93 21.58 3.69
N GLU A 62 -5.65 20.28 3.78
CA GLU A 62 -5.42 19.40 2.63
C GLU A 62 -5.53 17.93 3.06
N CYS A 63 -6.74 17.37 2.99
CA CYS A 63 -7.05 16.05 3.54
C CYS A 63 -6.17 14.92 2.96
N GLU A 64 -5.87 14.92 1.66
CA GLU A 64 -4.97 13.92 1.05
C GLU A 64 -3.55 14.01 1.62
N GLY A 65 -3.12 15.17 2.13
CA GLY A 65 -1.76 15.29 2.64
C GLY A 65 -1.49 14.48 3.92
N ILE A 66 -2.51 13.97 4.62
CA ILE A 66 -2.35 13.10 5.80
C ILE A 66 -1.53 11.85 5.46
N ILE A 67 -1.83 11.17 4.34
CA ILE A 67 -1.06 10.00 3.90
C ILE A 67 0.41 10.33 3.63
N TRP A 68 0.69 11.56 3.18
CA TRP A 68 2.02 11.96 2.76
C TRP A 68 2.84 12.57 3.89
N THR A 69 2.23 13.08 4.96
CA THR A 69 2.94 13.82 6.00
C THR A 69 2.72 13.31 7.42
N ILE A 70 1.57 12.73 7.76
CA ILE A 70 1.25 12.30 9.13
C ILE A 70 1.41 10.79 9.28
N LEU A 71 0.78 10.00 8.42
CA LEU A 71 0.82 8.54 8.47
C LEU A 71 2.25 7.94 8.40
N PRO A 72 3.23 8.55 7.70
CA PRO A 72 4.61 8.07 7.75
C PRO A 72 5.24 8.17 9.15
N TYR A 73 4.86 9.16 9.97
CA TYR A 73 5.29 9.22 11.37
C TYR A 73 4.57 8.18 12.25
N VAL A 74 3.29 7.89 11.95
CA VAL A 74 2.51 6.87 12.68
C VAL A 74 3.08 5.46 12.46
N GLU A 75 3.71 5.20 11.31
CA GLU A 75 4.37 3.91 11.04
C GLU A 75 5.62 3.67 11.88
N MET A 76 6.40 4.72 12.17
CA MET A 76 7.73 4.60 12.78
C MET A 76 7.75 3.77 14.06
N PRO A 77 6.81 3.94 15.02
CA PRO A 77 6.82 3.14 16.24
C PRO A 77 6.50 1.66 16.02
N LEU A 78 5.79 1.27 14.96
CA LEU A 78 5.59 -0.15 14.63
C LEU A 78 6.90 -0.79 14.17
N VAL A 79 7.62 -0.11 13.27
CA VAL A 79 8.94 -0.55 12.82
C VAL A 79 9.93 -0.58 13.99
N ALA A 80 9.89 0.42 14.88
CA ALA A 80 10.72 0.43 16.09
C ALA A 80 10.45 -0.77 17.01
N TYR A 81 9.18 -1.14 17.22
CA TYR A 81 8.82 -2.34 17.99
C TYR A 81 9.36 -3.61 17.33
N GLU A 82 9.20 -3.78 16.02
CA GLU A 82 9.71 -4.99 15.33
C GLU A 82 11.23 -5.10 15.34
N LEU A 83 11.97 -3.99 15.50
CA LEU A 83 13.42 -4.00 15.64
C LEU A 83 13.88 -4.37 17.05
N THR A 84 13.19 -3.87 18.07
CA THR A 84 13.69 -3.88 19.45
C THR A 84 12.93 -4.82 20.38
N GLY A 85 11.72 -5.23 20.01
CA GLY A 85 10.79 -5.94 20.88
C GLY A 85 10.21 -5.08 22.03
N ASP A 86 10.56 -3.80 22.12
CA ASP A 86 10.18 -2.96 23.26
C ASP A 86 8.75 -2.40 23.11
N ALA A 87 7.85 -2.89 23.96
CA ALA A 87 6.43 -2.54 23.97
C ALA A 87 6.17 -1.02 24.15
N LYS A 88 7.13 -0.22 24.64
CA LYS A 88 6.97 1.25 24.72
C LYS A 88 6.75 1.88 23.34
N HIS A 89 7.26 1.24 22.28
CA HIS A 89 7.04 1.72 20.92
C HIS A 89 5.60 1.48 20.46
N LEU A 90 4.95 0.40 20.94
CA LEU A 90 3.52 0.19 20.73
C LEU A 90 2.67 1.21 21.52
N ASP A 91 3.10 1.63 22.71
CA ASP A 91 2.45 2.73 23.44
C ASP A 91 2.55 4.06 22.66
N THR A 92 3.70 4.30 22.03
CA THR A 92 3.92 5.45 21.14
C THR A 92 3.01 5.40 19.91
N PHE A 93 2.88 4.21 19.28
CA PHE A 93 1.93 3.99 18.18
C PHE A 93 0.50 4.30 18.62
N VAL A 94 0.07 3.75 19.76
CA VAL A 94 -1.29 3.97 20.29
C VAL A 94 -1.55 5.46 20.47
N THR A 95 -0.63 6.19 21.09
CA THR A 95 -0.77 7.65 21.28
C THR A 95 -0.93 8.39 19.95
N ALA A 96 -0.08 8.07 18.96
CA ALA A 96 -0.13 8.70 17.64
C ALA A 96 -1.41 8.36 16.87
N MET A 97 -1.84 7.10 16.92
CA MET A 97 -3.05 6.62 16.25
C MET A 97 -4.31 7.17 16.91
N ASP A 98 -4.36 7.29 18.25
CA ASP A 98 -5.47 7.93 18.96
C ASP A 98 -5.58 9.42 18.63
N ASN A 99 -4.46 10.14 18.54
CA ASN A 99 -4.44 11.54 18.08
C ASN A 99 -4.97 11.68 16.64
N LEU A 100 -4.53 10.79 15.74
CA LEU A 100 -5.02 10.77 14.35
C LEU A 100 -6.51 10.41 14.27
N ARG A 101 -6.97 9.46 15.09
CA ARG A 101 -8.38 9.07 15.21
C ARG A 101 -9.23 10.22 15.74
N GLY A 102 -8.71 11.01 16.69
CA GLY A 102 -9.39 12.19 17.23
C GLY A 102 -9.64 13.31 16.21
N ALA A 103 -8.99 13.26 15.04
CA ALA A 103 -9.23 14.19 13.93
C ALA A 103 -10.31 13.70 12.94
N LEU A 104 -10.86 12.49 13.13
CA LEU A 104 -11.94 11.98 12.31
C LEU A 104 -13.24 12.77 12.56
N THR A 105 -14.01 12.96 11.51
CA THR A 105 -15.38 13.48 11.58
C THR A 105 -16.32 12.54 10.85
N LYS A 106 -17.63 12.63 11.11
CA LYS A 106 -18.64 11.86 10.39
C LYS A 106 -18.98 12.53 9.06
N GLY A 107 -19.09 11.72 8.01
CA GLY A 107 -19.66 12.14 6.73
C GLY A 107 -21.19 12.15 6.76
N PRO A 108 -21.85 12.55 5.66
CA PRO A 108 -23.30 12.52 5.53
C PRO A 108 -23.93 11.12 5.63
N ASP A 109 -23.12 10.08 5.45
CA ASP A 109 -23.47 8.66 5.52
C ASP A 109 -23.01 8.03 6.85
N GLU A 110 -22.78 8.84 7.89
CA GLU A 110 -22.35 8.45 9.24
C GLU A 110 -20.98 7.75 9.33
N TYR A 111 -20.30 7.49 8.21
CA TYR A 111 -18.96 6.92 8.22
C TYR A 111 -17.90 7.94 8.66
N LEU A 112 -17.03 7.51 9.57
CA LEU A 112 -15.85 8.29 9.97
C LEU A 112 -14.84 8.41 8.83
N GLY A 113 -14.21 9.56 8.73
CA GLY A 113 -13.17 9.87 7.75
C GLY A 113 -12.45 11.18 8.08
N TRP A 114 -11.36 11.45 7.37
CA TRP A 114 -10.63 12.72 7.50
C TRP A 114 -11.17 13.72 6.48
N TYR A 115 -12.43 14.14 6.70
CA TYR A 115 -13.12 15.06 5.79
C TYR A 115 -12.52 16.47 5.87
N GLY A 116 -11.98 16.93 4.75
CA GLY A 116 -11.39 18.25 4.68
C GLY A 116 -11.25 18.75 3.26
N LYS A 117 -10.42 19.79 3.08
CA LYS A 117 -10.24 20.40 1.77
C LYS A 117 -9.48 19.44 0.85
N ALA A 118 -10.00 19.21 -0.36
CA ALA A 118 -9.28 18.46 -1.39
C ALA A 118 -8.00 19.22 -1.80
N LEU A 119 -7.04 18.51 -2.43
CA LEU A 119 -5.92 19.16 -3.11
C LEU A 119 -6.42 20.27 -4.06
N SER A 120 -5.70 21.38 -4.16
CA SER A 120 -6.11 22.55 -4.97
C SER A 120 -6.52 22.16 -6.40
N GLY A 121 -5.72 21.32 -7.04
CA GLY A 121 -6.01 20.81 -8.39
C GLY A 121 -7.18 19.83 -8.50
N PHE A 122 -7.85 19.44 -7.41
CA PHE A 122 -8.93 18.45 -7.35
C PHE A 122 -10.25 19.03 -6.83
N GLN A 123 -10.23 20.24 -6.26
CA GLN A 123 -11.41 20.93 -5.72
C GLN A 123 -12.45 21.19 -6.80
N ASN A 124 -13.72 20.90 -6.51
CA ASN A 124 -14.83 21.22 -7.39
C ASN A 124 -15.03 22.74 -7.40
N PRO A 125 -14.87 23.44 -8.54
CA PRO A 125 -15.03 24.89 -8.61
C PRO A 125 -16.47 25.35 -8.30
N LYS A 126 -17.46 24.47 -8.45
CA LYS A 126 -18.86 24.77 -8.11
C LYS A 126 -19.15 24.66 -6.60
N GLU A 127 -18.33 23.93 -5.86
CA GLU A 127 -18.45 23.73 -4.41
C GLU A 127 -17.07 23.78 -3.73
N PRO A 128 -16.34 24.92 -3.78
CA PRO A 128 -14.95 24.99 -3.34
C PRO A 128 -14.76 24.74 -1.82
N GLY A 129 -15.82 24.92 -1.03
CA GLY A 129 -15.85 24.61 0.40
C GLY A 129 -16.24 23.16 0.74
N LYS A 130 -16.56 22.33 -0.26
CA LYS A 130 -16.97 20.95 -0.02
C LYS A 130 -15.83 20.17 0.61
N LYS A 131 -16.07 19.66 1.82
CA LYS A 131 -15.16 18.72 2.47
C LYS A 131 -15.34 17.33 1.85
N VAL A 132 -14.24 16.69 1.53
CA VAL A 132 -14.20 15.33 1.00
C VAL A 132 -13.26 14.48 1.85
N ASP A 133 -13.48 13.18 1.84
CA ASP A 133 -12.53 12.20 2.36
C ASP A 133 -11.76 11.56 1.19
N VAL A 134 -10.57 11.03 1.49
CA VAL A 134 -9.68 10.45 0.48
C VAL A 134 -9.33 9.02 0.87
N MET A 135 -9.69 8.10 -0.02
CA MET A 135 -9.59 6.66 0.21
C MET A 135 -8.20 6.15 0.56
N ILE A 136 -7.14 6.73 -0.02
CA ILE A 136 -5.78 6.29 0.29
C ILE A 136 -5.40 6.57 1.76
N ASN A 137 -5.94 7.62 2.40
CA ASN A 137 -5.77 7.83 3.84
C ASN A 137 -6.36 6.65 4.63
N ALA A 138 -7.59 6.25 4.27
CA ALA A 138 -8.28 5.14 4.91
C ALA A 138 -7.47 3.85 4.80
N TYR A 139 -7.04 3.46 3.60
CA TYR A 139 -6.31 2.21 3.42
C TYR A 139 -4.90 2.22 3.96
N ARG A 140 -4.21 3.37 3.98
CA ARG A 140 -2.93 3.47 4.68
C ARG A 140 -3.10 3.37 6.20
N ALA A 141 -4.13 3.97 6.79
CA ALA A 141 -4.42 3.77 8.20
C ALA A 141 -4.82 2.32 8.51
N ILE A 142 -5.63 1.69 7.65
CA ILE A 142 -5.99 0.26 7.76
C ILE A 142 -4.73 -0.61 7.74
N ASP A 143 -3.76 -0.31 6.89
CA ASP A 143 -2.50 -1.04 6.81
C ASP A 143 -1.74 -1.02 8.15
N LEU A 144 -1.59 0.18 8.74
CA LEU A 144 -0.92 0.35 10.05
C LEU A 144 -1.71 -0.29 11.19
N ILE A 145 -3.04 -0.14 11.21
CA ILE A 145 -3.92 -0.80 12.17
C ILE A 145 -3.81 -2.33 12.05
N GLY A 146 -3.87 -2.88 10.85
CA GLY A 146 -3.77 -4.31 10.60
C GLY A 146 -2.44 -4.88 11.11
N ARG A 147 -1.33 -4.17 10.87
CA ARG A 147 -0.01 -4.51 11.39
C ARG A 147 0.01 -4.51 12.93
N PHE A 148 -0.52 -3.47 13.58
CA PHE A 148 -0.65 -3.42 15.04
C PHE A 148 -1.49 -4.58 15.61
N LEU A 149 -2.64 -4.88 14.99
CA LEU A 149 -3.53 -5.97 15.43
C LEU A 149 -2.84 -7.34 15.34
N VAL A 150 -2.04 -7.56 14.29
CA VAL A 150 -1.27 -8.80 14.14
C VAL A 150 -0.15 -8.88 15.18
N LEU A 151 0.66 -7.83 15.33
CA LEU A 151 1.78 -7.80 16.27
C LEU A 151 1.30 -8.05 17.72
N THR A 152 0.22 -7.38 18.11
CA THR A 152 -0.31 -7.52 19.48
C THR A 152 -1.11 -8.81 19.70
N GLU A 153 -1.52 -9.54 18.66
CA GLU A 153 -2.21 -10.85 18.80
C GLU A 153 -1.20 -11.98 19.02
N ALA A 154 0.02 -11.83 18.51
CA ALA A 154 1.05 -12.85 18.56
C ALA A 154 1.50 -13.18 20.00
N GLU A 155 1.27 -12.27 20.95
CA GLU A 155 1.66 -12.42 22.37
C GLU A 155 0.48 -12.16 23.32
N PRO A 156 0.13 -13.12 24.20
CA PRO A 156 -0.98 -12.96 25.12
C PRO A 156 -0.89 -11.72 26.03
N ALA A 157 0.31 -11.34 26.46
CA ALA A 157 0.53 -10.16 27.30
C ALA A 157 0.22 -8.85 26.56
N LEU A 158 0.61 -8.73 25.29
CA LEU A 158 0.30 -7.57 24.46
C LEU A 158 -1.19 -7.54 24.08
N ALA A 159 -1.77 -8.70 23.77
CA ALA A 159 -3.20 -8.82 23.49
C ALA A 159 -4.04 -8.31 24.66
N ALA A 160 -3.67 -8.68 25.89
CA ALA A 160 -4.31 -8.21 27.11
C ALA A 160 -4.07 -6.71 27.35
N LYS A 161 -2.83 -6.23 27.24
CA LYS A 161 -2.48 -4.81 27.45
C LYS A 161 -3.25 -3.87 26.53
N TYR A 162 -3.40 -4.25 25.26
CA TYR A 162 -4.00 -3.42 24.22
C TYR A 162 -5.43 -3.82 23.84
N ALA A 163 -6.13 -4.61 24.65
CA ALA A 163 -7.44 -5.17 24.30
C ALA A 163 -8.44 -4.11 23.81
N ALA A 164 -8.56 -3.00 24.54
CA ALA A 164 -9.46 -1.90 24.19
C ALA A 164 -9.07 -1.21 22.87
N GLN A 165 -7.78 -0.93 22.67
CA GLN A 165 -7.28 -0.33 21.43
C GLN A 165 -7.46 -1.28 20.24
N ARG A 166 -7.22 -2.58 20.43
CA ARG A 166 -7.42 -3.60 19.39
C ARG A 166 -8.88 -3.63 18.93
N GLU A 167 -9.82 -3.61 19.87
CA GLU A 167 -11.26 -3.54 19.56
C GLU A 167 -11.60 -2.26 18.79
N ALA A 168 -11.24 -1.10 19.34
CA ALA A 168 -11.56 0.20 18.74
C ALA A 168 -10.91 0.41 17.37
N TYR A 169 -9.67 -0.04 17.16
CA TYR A 169 -9.00 0.07 15.86
C TYR A 169 -9.54 -0.92 14.85
N ARG A 170 -9.91 -2.14 15.27
CA ARG A 170 -10.57 -3.10 14.39
C ARG A 170 -11.91 -2.56 13.91
N ASP A 171 -12.72 -2.01 14.80
CA ASP A 171 -14.00 -1.38 14.45
C ASP A 171 -13.79 -0.24 13.43
N LEU A 172 -12.87 0.68 13.74
CA LEU A 172 -12.52 1.77 12.83
C LEU A 172 -12.11 1.25 11.44
N ALA A 173 -11.19 0.28 11.38
CA ALA A 173 -10.67 -0.24 10.11
C ALA A 173 -11.76 -0.94 9.28
N VAL A 174 -12.55 -1.82 9.91
CA VAL A 174 -13.57 -2.64 9.24
C VAL A 174 -14.80 -1.80 8.89
N ASN A 175 -15.43 -1.23 9.91
CA ASN A 175 -16.78 -0.66 9.80
C ASN A 175 -16.75 0.79 9.32
N HIS A 176 -15.65 1.51 9.48
CA HIS A 176 -15.61 2.95 9.11
C HIS A 176 -14.67 3.29 7.96
N LEU A 177 -13.54 2.57 7.82
CA LEU A 177 -12.54 2.93 6.82
C LEU A 177 -12.63 2.07 5.55
N ALA A 178 -12.82 0.75 5.66
CA ALA A 178 -12.86 -0.14 4.51
C ALA A 178 -14.25 -0.20 3.87
N GLU A 179 -15.27 -0.55 4.67
CA GLU A 179 -16.64 -0.81 4.20
C GLU A 179 -17.25 0.37 3.44
N LYS A 180 -17.02 1.59 3.91
CA LYS A 180 -17.60 2.81 3.31
C LYS A 180 -17.32 2.94 1.82
N TRP A 181 -16.12 2.58 1.35
CA TRP A 181 -15.74 2.80 -0.04
C TRP A 181 -16.38 1.78 -0.98
N VAL A 182 -16.68 0.58 -0.46
CA VAL A 182 -17.45 -0.42 -1.21
C VAL A 182 -18.91 0.02 -1.27
N ARG A 183 -19.51 0.43 -0.14
CA ARG A 183 -20.92 0.89 -0.09
C ARG A 183 -21.18 2.17 -0.87
N ARG A 184 -20.24 3.10 -0.91
CA ARG A 184 -20.30 4.30 -1.78
C ARG A 184 -20.19 3.97 -3.27
N GLY A 185 -19.99 2.70 -3.63
CA GLY A 185 -19.80 2.25 -5.00
C GLY A 185 -18.47 2.68 -5.62
N ASN A 186 -17.47 3.04 -4.81
CA ASN A 186 -16.16 3.38 -5.36
C ASN A 186 -15.43 2.14 -5.90
N TYR A 187 -15.66 0.97 -5.30
CA TYR A 187 -15.20 -0.31 -5.82
C TYR A 187 -16.05 -0.73 -7.03
N VAL A 188 -15.39 -1.14 -8.12
CA VAL A 188 -16.05 -1.65 -9.33
C VAL A 188 -15.36 -2.94 -9.77
N SER A 189 -16.09 -4.06 -9.72
CA SER A 189 -15.65 -5.32 -10.30
C SER A 189 -15.76 -5.25 -11.84
N LEU A 190 -14.72 -5.74 -12.52
CA LEU A 190 -14.65 -5.86 -13.97
C LEU A 190 -14.77 -7.32 -14.43
N GLY A 191 -15.20 -8.22 -13.53
CA GLY A 191 -15.25 -9.66 -13.74
C GLY A 191 -13.85 -10.29 -13.77
N ASP A 192 -13.60 -11.14 -14.76
CA ASP A 192 -12.30 -11.80 -14.99
C ASP A 192 -11.16 -10.81 -15.29
N ARG A 193 -11.48 -9.54 -15.60
CA ARG A 193 -10.52 -8.44 -15.82
C ARG A 193 -10.01 -7.78 -14.53
N GLY A 194 -10.43 -8.26 -13.36
CA GLY A 194 -10.04 -7.70 -12.07
C GLY A 194 -11.02 -6.64 -11.56
N ALA A 195 -10.54 -5.64 -10.84
CA ALA A 195 -11.36 -4.56 -10.29
C ALA A 195 -10.60 -3.23 -10.27
N ILE A 196 -11.33 -2.16 -9.97
CA ILE A 196 -10.76 -0.84 -9.68
C ILE A 196 -11.46 -0.21 -8.48
N PHE A 197 -10.78 0.74 -7.85
CA PHE A 197 -11.41 1.80 -7.05
C PHE A 197 -11.41 3.13 -7.80
N ARG A 198 -12.49 3.90 -7.61
CA ARG A 198 -12.69 5.25 -8.14
C ARG A 198 -12.49 6.32 -7.06
N THR A 199 -12.03 7.49 -7.45
CA THR A 199 -11.94 8.69 -6.59
C THR A 199 -13.33 9.14 -6.11
N HIS A 200 -13.33 10.03 -5.11
CA HIS A 200 -14.56 10.58 -4.54
C HIS A 200 -15.39 11.35 -5.60
N ALA A 201 -16.71 11.15 -5.63
CA ALA A 201 -17.58 11.71 -6.65
C ALA A 201 -17.66 13.25 -6.62
N ALA A 202 -17.57 13.85 -5.43
CA ALA A 202 -17.66 15.30 -5.23
C ALA A 202 -16.41 16.13 -5.64
N LEU A 203 -15.40 15.50 -6.25
CA LEU A 203 -14.25 16.21 -6.82
C LEU A 203 -14.65 16.92 -8.13
N LYS A 204 -13.78 17.79 -8.67
CA LYS A 204 -14.02 18.41 -9.98
C LYS A 204 -14.25 17.35 -11.08
N GLU A 205 -14.94 17.73 -12.16
CA GLU A 205 -15.48 16.82 -13.18
C GLU A 205 -14.48 15.78 -13.75
N ASP A 206 -13.25 16.19 -14.08
CA ASP A 206 -12.18 15.33 -14.60
C ASP A 206 -11.43 14.54 -13.50
N LYS A 207 -11.82 14.71 -12.24
CA LYS A 207 -11.26 14.00 -11.07
C LYS A 207 -12.31 13.24 -10.26
N GLY A 208 -13.60 13.53 -10.42
CA GLY A 208 -14.69 12.81 -9.76
C GLY A 208 -14.96 11.47 -10.43
N ASN A 209 -15.14 10.42 -9.62
CA ASN A 209 -15.36 9.03 -10.09
C ASN A 209 -14.28 8.52 -11.07
N LEU A 210 -13.08 9.08 -11.02
CA LEU A 210 -11.94 8.68 -11.85
C LEU A 210 -11.33 7.40 -11.30
N THR A 211 -11.00 6.43 -12.15
CA THR A 211 -10.19 5.27 -11.76
C THR A 211 -8.92 5.73 -11.05
N GLN A 212 -8.61 5.19 -9.88
CA GLN A 212 -7.36 5.52 -9.19
C GLN A 212 -6.16 5.03 -10.02
N PRO A 213 -5.05 5.78 -10.06
CA PRO A 213 -3.81 5.33 -10.67
C PRO A 213 -3.20 4.16 -9.90
N HIS A 214 -2.34 3.38 -10.57
CA HIS A 214 -1.80 2.12 -10.04
C HIS A 214 -1.06 2.30 -8.72
N ASN A 215 -0.31 3.39 -8.57
CA ASN A 215 0.39 3.74 -7.33
C ASN A 215 -0.56 3.95 -6.14
N LYS A 216 -1.78 4.45 -6.38
CA LYS A 216 -2.81 4.61 -5.34
C LYS A 216 -3.54 3.29 -5.06
N HIS A 217 -3.75 2.44 -6.06
CA HIS A 217 -4.22 1.06 -5.82
C HIS A 217 -3.23 0.26 -4.98
N ALA A 218 -1.93 0.50 -5.10
CA ALA A 218 -0.94 -0.18 -4.28
C ALA A 218 -1.14 0.04 -2.77
N ILE A 219 -1.47 1.28 -2.37
CA ILE A 219 -1.80 1.60 -0.97
C ILE A 219 -3.06 0.85 -0.52
N ILE A 220 -4.07 0.77 -1.41
CA ILE A 220 -5.33 0.07 -1.14
C ILE A 220 -5.09 -1.43 -0.96
N ILE A 221 -4.30 -2.05 -1.85
CA ILE A 221 -3.92 -3.47 -1.78
C ILE A 221 -3.19 -3.77 -0.47
N SER A 222 -2.24 -2.92 -0.04
CA SER A 222 -1.55 -3.11 1.24
C SER A 222 -2.52 -3.11 2.40
N GLY A 223 -3.40 -2.11 2.47
CA GLY A 223 -4.43 -2.04 3.51
C GLY A 223 -5.35 -3.26 3.51
N LEU A 224 -5.82 -3.69 2.36
CA LEU A 224 -6.70 -4.87 2.23
C LEU A 224 -6.00 -6.17 2.68
N LEU A 225 -4.75 -6.40 2.28
CA LEU A 225 -4.00 -7.59 2.71
C LEU A 225 -3.66 -7.54 4.21
N SER A 226 -3.33 -6.37 4.75
CA SER A 226 -3.16 -6.17 6.19
C SER A 226 -4.45 -6.44 6.96
N LEU A 227 -5.60 -6.00 6.45
CA LEU A 227 -6.90 -6.28 7.07
C LEU A 227 -7.29 -7.76 6.97
N TYR A 228 -6.98 -8.42 5.85
CA TYR A 228 -7.13 -9.87 5.71
C TYR A 228 -6.32 -10.61 6.78
N ARG A 229 -5.04 -10.25 6.95
CA ARG A 229 -4.18 -10.85 7.99
C ARG A 229 -4.73 -10.68 9.40
N ALA A 230 -5.28 -9.49 9.70
CA ALA A 230 -5.81 -9.16 11.03
C ALA A 230 -7.19 -9.75 11.33
N THR A 231 -7.99 -10.09 10.31
CA THR A 231 -9.41 -10.49 10.48
C THR A 231 -9.74 -11.89 9.97
N GLY A 232 -8.92 -12.44 9.08
CA GLY A 232 -9.22 -13.68 8.36
C GLY A 232 -10.35 -13.58 7.34
N LYS A 233 -10.92 -12.40 7.10
CA LYS A 233 -12.05 -12.23 6.16
C LYS A 233 -11.57 -12.23 4.71
N ASP A 234 -11.88 -13.31 4.00
CA ASP A 234 -11.43 -13.54 2.61
C ASP A 234 -11.80 -12.42 1.62
N GLU A 235 -12.89 -11.68 1.86
CA GLU A 235 -13.35 -10.58 1.01
C GLU A 235 -12.27 -9.51 0.77
N TYR A 236 -11.44 -9.20 1.76
CA TYR A 236 -10.37 -8.21 1.59
C TYR A 236 -9.27 -8.69 0.65
N ALA A 237 -8.83 -9.94 0.82
CA ALA A 237 -7.82 -10.52 -0.04
C ALA A 237 -8.36 -10.78 -1.46
N LYS A 238 -9.66 -11.07 -1.64
CA LYS A 238 -10.30 -11.13 -2.97
C LYS A 238 -10.21 -9.79 -3.69
N ILE A 239 -10.62 -8.69 -3.04
CA ILE A 239 -10.53 -7.35 -3.63
C ILE A 239 -9.06 -7.02 -3.97
N ALA A 240 -8.12 -7.33 -3.09
CA ALA A 240 -6.69 -7.12 -3.37
C ALA A 240 -6.21 -7.90 -4.60
N VAL A 241 -6.64 -9.16 -4.76
CA VAL A 241 -6.33 -9.99 -5.94
C VAL A 241 -6.95 -9.41 -7.21
N GLU A 242 -8.19 -8.92 -7.17
CA GLU A 242 -8.84 -8.33 -8.33
C GLU A 242 -8.15 -7.01 -8.77
N LEU A 243 -7.75 -6.15 -7.82
CA LEU A 243 -6.97 -4.95 -8.12
C LEU A 243 -5.60 -5.31 -8.71
N GLY A 244 -4.90 -6.27 -8.12
CA GLY A 244 -3.62 -6.77 -8.62
C GLY A 244 -3.74 -7.39 -10.02
N THR A 245 -4.82 -8.14 -10.26
CA THR A 245 -5.12 -8.73 -11.57
C THR A 245 -5.30 -7.63 -12.61
N ARG A 246 -5.99 -6.54 -12.26
CA ARG A 246 -6.11 -5.39 -13.14
C ARG A 246 -4.75 -4.78 -13.47
N PHE A 247 -3.88 -4.58 -12.47
CA PHE A 247 -2.52 -4.09 -12.73
C PHE A 247 -1.74 -5.03 -13.65
N LYS A 248 -1.76 -6.34 -13.40
CA LYS A 248 -1.09 -7.36 -14.25
C LYS A 248 -1.60 -7.32 -15.70
N ARG A 249 -2.91 -7.10 -15.88
CA ARG A 249 -3.54 -6.95 -17.21
C ARG A 249 -3.22 -5.62 -17.90
N CYS A 250 -2.65 -4.65 -17.20
CA CYS A 250 -2.15 -3.40 -17.77
C CYS A 250 -0.65 -3.44 -18.12
N LEU A 251 0.01 -4.59 -17.97
CA LEU A 251 1.44 -4.73 -18.28
C LEU A 251 1.65 -4.99 -19.77
N THR A 252 2.58 -4.25 -20.36
CA THR A 252 3.15 -4.48 -21.69
C THR A 252 4.41 -5.32 -21.54
N LEU A 253 4.56 -6.39 -22.32
CA LEU A 253 5.76 -7.22 -22.34
C LEU A 253 6.59 -6.86 -23.57
N LYS A 254 7.83 -6.43 -23.36
CA LYS A 254 8.81 -6.17 -24.42
C LYS A 254 10.14 -6.77 -24.05
N ASP A 255 10.74 -7.52 -24.96
CA ASP A 255 12.07 -8.11 -24.80
C ASP A 255 12.32 -8.79 -23.44
N GLY A 256 11.28 -9.37 -22.83
CA GLY A 256 11.34 -10.02 -21.52
C GLY A 256 11.34 -9.09 -20.29
N HIS A 257 11.04 -7.79 -20.42
CA HIS A 257 10.75 -6.87 -19.30
C HIS A 257 9.32 -6.32 -19.38
N TYR A 258 8.84 -5.77 -18.27
CA TYR A 258 7.53 -5.14 -18.21
C TYR A 258 7.59 -3.62 -18.33
N GLU A 259 6.65 -3.06 -19.09
CA GLU A 259 6.34 -1.63 -19.13
C GLU A 259 4.88 -1.41 -18.70
N TRP A 260 4.60 -0.25 -18.12
CA TRP A 260 3.25 0.14 -17.72
C TRP A 260 3.05 1.66 -17.75
N ASN A 261 1.79 2.07 -17.86
CA ASN A 261 1.40 3.48 -17.74
C ASN A 261 1.23 3.85 -16.27
N TYR A 262 1.32 5.14 -15.94
CA TYR A 262 0.93 5.68 -14.64
C TYR A 262 -0.56 5.40 -14.33
N TRP A 263 -1.40 5.49 -15.35
CA TRP A 263 -2.84 5.35 -15.26
C TRP A 263 -3.41 4.76 -16.54
N ASP A 264 -4.42 3.91 -16.40
CA ASP A 264 -5.17 3.30 -17.50
C ASP A 264 -6.68 3.41 -17.27
N PRO A 265 -7.46 3.78 -18.29
CA PRO A 265 -8.91 3.86 -18.18
C PRO A 265 -9.50 2.46 -18.00
N ALA A 266 -10.56 2.36 -17.20
CA ALA A 266 -11.22 1.11 -16.86
C ALA A 266 -12.70 1.06 -17.25
N GLY A 267 -13.32 2.19 -17.61
CA GLY A 267 -14.68 2.18 -18.13
C GLY A 267 -15.28 3.55 -18.40
N GLN A 268 -16.60 3.58 -18.58
CA GLN A 268 -17.34 4.78 -18.98
C GLN A 268 -17.14 5.96 -18.02
N TRP A 269 -16.92 5.70 -16.73
CA TRP A 269 -16.67 6.73 -15.72
C TRP A 269 -15.36 7.51 -15.94
N ASP A 270 -14.44 6.99 -16.74
CA ASP A 270 -13.18 7.64 -17.08
C ASP A 270 -13.26 8.51 -18.34
N VAL A 271 -14.40 8.51 -19.04
CA VAL A 271 -14.65 9.38 -20.20
C VAL A 271 -14.89 10.81 -19.71
N LEU A 272 -14.25 11.78 -20.36
CA LEU A 272 -14.40 13.20 -20.02
C LEU A 272 -15.80 13.68 -20.44
N PRO A 273 -16.68 14.12 -19.51
CA PRO A 273 -18.06 14.44 -19.88
C PRO A 273 -18.16 15.63 -20.86
N SER A 274 -17.34 16.65 -20.68
CA SER A 274 -17.22 17.78 -21.64
C SER A 274 -16.66 17.42 -23.02
N ASN A 275 -16.01 16.26 -23.18
CA ASN A 275 -15.56 15.77 -24.48
C ASN A 275 -15.50 14.23 -24.51
N PRO A 276 -16.58 13.57 -24.96
CA PRO A 276 -16.69 12.11 -24.96
C PRO A 276 -15.66 11.37 -25.81
N SER A 277 -14.91 12.06 -26.68
CA SER A 277 -13.81 11.46 -27.46
C SER A 277 -12.49 11.40 -26.68
N LYS A 278 -12.47 11.86 -25.42
CA LYS A 278 -11.27 11.96 -24.58
C LYS A 278 -11.47 11.28 -23.22
N TRP A 279 -10.36 10.81 -22.66
CA TRP A 279 -10.28 10.37 -21.28
C TRP A 279 -10.15 11.56 -20.31
N LYS A 280 -10.64 11.41 -19.09
CA LYS A 280 -10.47 12.36 -17.98
C LYS A 280 -9.01 12.54 -17.54
N HIS A 281 -8.15 11.57 -17.84
CA HIS A 281 -6.77 11.57 -17.40
C HIS A 281 -5.78 11.15 -18.48
N TRP A 282 -4.51 11.48 -18.24
CA TRP A 282 -3.42 11.21 -19.16
C TRP A 282 -2.99 9.75 -19.07
N ILE A 283 -2.87 9.11 -20.23
CA ILE A 283 -2.34 7.76 -20.39
C ILE A 283 -0.92 7.88 -20.91
N GLY A 284 0.05 7.61 -20.05
CA GLY A 284 1.43 7.49 -20.46
C GLY A 284 2.27 6.80 -19.40
N VAL A 285 3.49 6.51 -19.81
CA VAL A 285 4.47 5.75 -19.04
C VAL A 285 4.65 6.34 -17.65
N GLU A 286 4.77 5.46 -16.65
CA GLU A 286 5.02 5.86 -15.26
C GLU A 286 6.14 6.91 -15.17
N HIS A 287 5.82 8.03 -14.52
CA HIS A 287 6.55 9.28 -14.73
C HIS A 287 7.22 9.82 -13.46
N LYS A 288 7.01 9.22 -12.29
CA LYS A 288 7.76 9.58 -11.08
C LYS A 288 8.37 8.35 -10.43
N GLY A 289 9.61 8.48 -9.97
CA GLY A 289 10.32 7.38 -9.30
C GLY A 289 9.59 6.85 -8.07
N GLY A 290 9.00 7.75 -7.27
CA GLY A 290 8.17 7.34 -6.13
C GLY A 290 6.88 6.61 -6.52
N TYR A 291 6.27 6.96 -7.67
CA TYR A 291 5.08 6.28 -8.17
C TYR A 291 5.44 4.92 -8.78
N TYR A 292 6.55 4.85 -9.51
CA TYR A 292 7.15 3.60 -9.97
C TYR A 292 7.36 2.62 -8.80
N GLY A 293 8.01 3.09 -7.72
CA GLY A 293 8.24 2.27 -6.53
C GLY A 293 6.95 1.72 -5.94
N ALA A 294 5.94 2.59 -5.74
CA ALA A 294 4.64 2.19 -5.19
C ALA A 294 3.88 1.22 -6.11
N SER A 295 3.78 1.53 -7.40
CA SER A 295 3.12 0.69 -8.42
C SER A 295 3.76 -0.69 -8.51
N LEU A 296 5.07 -0.82 -8.28
CA LEU A 296 5.76 -2.10 -8.30
C LEU A 296 5.64 -2.86 -6.96
N SER A 297 5.66 -2.15 -5.84
CA SER A 297 5.52 -2.77 -4.50
C SER A 297 4.24 -3.58 -4.33
N GLN A 298 3.12 -3.22 -4.98
CA GLN A 298 1.92 -4.07 -4.97
C GLN A 298 2.12 -5.42 -5.64
N ALA A 299 2.90 -5.48 -6.73
CA ALA A 299 3.16 -6.72 -7.44
C ALA A 299 4.04 -7.65 -6.61
N VAL A 300 5.08 -7.07 -5.98
CA VAL A 300 5.92 -7.80 -5.01
C VAL A 300 5.06 -8.30 -3.86
N LEU A 301 4.25 -7.45 -3.22
CA LEU A 301 3.42 -7.85 -2.08
C LEU A 301 2.45 -9.00 -2.43
N LEU A 302 1.83 -8.97 -3.61
CA LEU A 302 0.94 -10.03 -4.07
C LEU A 302 1.70 -11.31 -4.45
N TYR A 303 2.94 -11.20 -4.95
CA TYR A 303 3.84 -12.32 -5.15
C TYR A 303 4.28 -12.94 -3.81
N GLU A 304 4.59 -12.12 -2.80
CA GLU A 304 5.00 -12.61 -1.48
C GLU A 304 3.91 -13.44 -0.79
N HIS A 305 2.64 -13.17 -1.12
CA HIS A 305 1.48 -13.95 -0.69
C HIS A 305 1.19 -15.16 -1.59
N GLY A 306 1.88 -15.34 -2.72
CA GLY A 306 1.62 -16.42 -3.67
C GLY A 306 0.27 -16.29 -4.38
N LEU A 307 -0.14 -15.06 -4.71
CA LEU A 307 -1.45 -14.77 -5.29
C LEU A 307 -1.37 -14.46 -6.80
N VAL A 308 -1.22 -13.19 -7.18
CA VAL A 308 -1.40 -12.72 -8.59
C VAL A 308 -0.15 -12.90 -9.45
N PHE A 309 1.01 -12.66 -8.85
CA PHE A 309 2.30 -12.62 -9.55
C PHE A 309 3.16 -13.81 -9.15
N ASP A 310 4.00 -14.26 -10.08
CA ASP A 310 4.90 -15.40 -9.91
C ASP A 310 6.38 -15.03 -10.10
N GLU A 311 7.28 -16.01 -10.03
CA GLU A 311 8.72 -15.83 -10.24
C GLU A 311 9.06 -15.25 -11.62
N THR A 312 8.29 -15.61 -12.66
CA THR A 312 8.51 -15.09 -14.01
C THR A 312 8.19 -13.60 -14.05
N ASP A 313 7.09 -13.20 -13.41
CA ASP A 313 6.75 -11.79 -13.27
C ASP A 313 7.83 -11.02 -12.50
N MET A 314 8.30 -11.57 -11.38
CA MET A 314 9.36 -10.95 -10.58
C MET A 314 10.66 -10.78 -11.37
N ALA A 315 11.08 -11.79 -12.14
CA ALA A 315 12.24 -11.69 -13.02
C ALA A 315 12.09 -10.60 -14.09
N ARG A 316 10.89 -10.45 -14.68
CA ARG A 316 10.58 -9.40 -15.66
C ARG A 316 10.65 -8.01 -15.05
N PHE A 317 10.15 -7.83 -13.83
CA PHE A 317 10.26 -6.55 -13.11
C PHE A 317 11.68 -6.22 -12.68
N VAL A 318 12.45 -7.19 -12.19
CA VAL A 318 13.89 -7.01 -11.92
C VAL A 318 14.62 -6.59 -13.20
N LYS A 319 14.26 -7.16 -14.35
CA LYS A 319 14.83 -6.77 -15.63
C LYS A 319 14.43 -5.33 -16.03
N THR A 320 13.18 -4.92 -15.82
CA THR A 320 12.77 -3.51 -16.01
C THR A 320 13.64 -2.59 -15.16
N GLN A 321 13.78 -2.89 -13.85
CA GLN A 321 14.57 -2.09 -12.92
C GLN A 321 16.03 -1.96 -13.33
N THR A 322 16.65 -3.07 -13.74
CA THR A 322 18.11 -3.17 -13.93
C THR A 322 18.58 -2.87 -15.36
N ARG A 323 17.67 -2.89 -16.34
CA ARG A 323 18.02 -2.59 -17.75
C ARG A 323 17.41 -1.31 -18.28
N MET A 324 16.20 -0.97 -17.83
CA MET A 324 15.48 0.20 -18.34
C MET A 324 15.64 1.37 -17.39
N CYS A 325 15.39 1.17 -16.09
CA CYS A 325 15.24 2.28 -15.16
C CYS A 325 16.54 2.78 -14.52
N TRP A 326 17.59 1.96 -14.47
CA TRP A 326 18.84 2.27 -13.78
C TRP A 326 20.03 1.90 -14.66
N ASN A 327 21.01 2.80 -14.77
CA ASN A 327 22.26 2.57 -15.51
C ASN A 327 23.21 1.55 -14.84
N GLY A 328 22.87 1.03 -13.66
CA GLY A 328 23.67 0.06 -12.94
C GLY A 328 24.86 0.63 -12.16
N SER A 329 25.05 1.96 -12.14
CA SER A 329 26.12 2.62 -11.39
C SER A 329 25.72 2.84 -9.93
N MET A 330 26.63 2.48 -9.02
CA MET A 330 26.48 2.68 -7.57
C MET A 330 26.82 4.11 -7.16
N ASP A 331 27.87 4.68 -7.77
CA ASP A 331 28.41 6.00 -7.44
C ASP A 331 27.73 7.13 -8.20
N SER A 332 27.31 6.87 -9.45
CA SER A 332 26.69 7.85 -10.34
C SER A 332 25.40 7.29 -10.95
N PRO A 333 24.39 6.98 -10.10
CA PRO A 333 23.14 6.42 -10.58
C PRO A 333 22.40 7.40 -11.49
N ALA A 334 22.07 6.94 -12.69
CA ALA A 334 21.19 7.64 -13.61
C ALA A 334 19.88 6.86 -13.76
N TRP A 335 18.80 7.60 -13.96
CA TRP A 335 17.44 7.08 -13.97
C TRP A 335 16.79 7.26 -15.33
N ALA A 336 15.94 6.30 -15.69
CA ALA A 336 15.02 6.42 -16.80
C ALA A 336 13.67 5.78 -16.46
N ARG A 337 12.66 6.04 -17.29
CA ARG A 337 11.32 5.46 -17.12
C ARG A 337 11.31 3.96 -17.42
N VAL A 338 10.16 3.32 -17.20
CA VAL A 338 10.02 1.86 -17.42
C VAL A 338 10.23 1.44 -18.88
N ASP A 339 10.08 2.38 -19.82
CA ASP A 339 10.37 2.21 -21.25
C ASP A 339 11.79 2.66 -21.65
N GLY A 340 12.65 3.01 -20.68
CA GLY A 340 14.03 3.46 -20.90
C GLY A 340 14.18 4.91 -21.34
N THR A 341 13.09 5.65 -21.50
CA THR A 341 13.17 7.05 -21.93
C THR A 341 13.53 7.99 -20.77
N THR A 342 14.33 9.02 -21.08
CA THR A 342 14.75 10.07 -20.16
C THR A 342 14.10 11.39 -20.59
N SER A 343 13.08 11.86 -19.86
CA SER A 343 12.38 13.12 -20.16
C SER A 343 12.48 14.09 -19.00
N ASP A 344 13.17 15.21 -19.23
CA ASP A 344 13.43 16.25 -18.21
C ASP A 344 12.14 16.89 -17.66
N LYS A 345 11.06 16.88 -18.45
CA LYS A 345 9.79 17.51 -18.07
C LYS A 345 9.02 16.74 -17.01
N TYR A 346 9.24 15.43 -16.91
CA TYR A 346 8.39 14.56 -16.09
C TYR A 346 9.17 13.67 -15.13
N MET A 347 10.46 13.41 -15.36
CA MET A 347 11.25 12.51 -14.53
C MET A 347 11.61 13.16 -13.18
N GLN A 348 11.09 12.61 -12.09
CA GLN A 348 11.37 13.08 -10.73
C GLN A 348 11.78 11.92 -9.82
N GLY A 349 12.91 12.08 -9.14
CA GLY A 349 13.43 11.13 -8.14
C GLY A 349 14.02 9.86 -8.73
N ALA A 350 14.48 8.99 -7.83
CA ALA A 350 15.06 7.70 -8.20
C ALA A 350 13.98 6.71 -8.65
N TYR A 351 14.14 6.13 -9.84
CA TYR A 351 13.30 5.03 -10.32
C TYR A 351 13.82 3.72 -9.74
N MET A 352 13.67 3.56 -8.43
CA MET A 352 14.14 2.39 -7.68
C MET A 352 13.02 1.87 -6.78
N CYS A 353 12.74 0.57 -6.86
CA CYS A 353 11.79 -0.11 -5.98
C CYS A 353 12.56 -0.99 -4.99
N ALA A 354 12.67 -0.53 -3.74
CA ALA A 354 13.38 -1.26 -2.69
C ALA A 354 12.76 -2.64 -2.39
N ALA A 355 11.46 -2.84 -2.67
CA ALA A 355 10.79 -4.13 -2.49
C ALA A 355 11.36 -5.24 -3.41
N LEU A 356 12.09 -4.90 -4.47
CA LEU A 356 12.80 -5.89 -5.30
C LEU A 356 14.14 -6.35 -4.71
N ALA A 357 14.65 -5.72 -3.66
CA ALA A 357 15.94 -6.07 -3.08
C ALA A 357 16.07 -7.56 -2.69
N PRO A 358 15.05 -8.22 -2.10
CA PRO A 358 15.13 -9.66 -1.84
C PRO A 358 15.25 -10.56 -3.08
N LEU A 359 14.95 -10.02 -4.25
CA LEU A 359 14.92 -10.74 -5.53
C LEU A 359 16.15 -10.44 -6.39
N SER A 360 17.00 -9.48 -5.98
CA SER A 360 18.18 -9.06 -6.72
C SER A 360 19.24 -8.49 -5.78
N GLU A 361 20.33 -9.22 -5.62
CA GLU A 361 21.47 -8.80 -4.81
C GLU A 361 22.01 -7.43 -5.23
N LYS A 362 22.09 -7.17 -6.55
CA LYS A 362 22.53 -5.87 -7.07
C LYS A 362 21.62 -4.72 -6.63
N ILE A 363 20.31 -4.94 -6.58
CA ILE A 363 19.36 -3.93 -6.08
C ILE A 363 19.54 -3.77 -4.56
N ALA A 364 19.67 -4.87 -3.81
CA ALA A 364 19.89 -4.83 -2.37
C ALA A 364 21.17 -4.06 -2.00
N GLU A 365 22.28 -4.36 -2.68
CA GLU A 365 23.55 -3.67 -2.52
C GLU A 365 23.38 -2.18 -2.77
N PHE A 366 22.74 -1.81 -3.88
CA PHE A 366 22.50 -0.40 -4.22
C PHE A 366 21.70 0.31 -3.13
N VAL A 367 20.58 -0.26 -2.68
CA VAL A 367 19.67 0.42 -1.75
C VAL A 367 20.23 0.49 -0.32
N TYR A 368 20.96 -0.53 0.13
CA TYR A 368 21.25 -0.73 1.56
C TYR A 368 22.72 -0.58 1.96
N THR A 369 23.64 -0.42 1.01
CA THR A 369 25.08 -0.38 1.29
C THR A 369 25.77 0.82 0.63
N GLY A 370 27.07 0.99 0.93
CA GLY A 370 27.93 1.95 0.25
C GLY A 370 27.38 3.39 0.25
N PRO A 371 27.36 4.08 -0.91
CA PRO A 371 26.94 5.48 -0.98
C PRO A 371 25.53 5.76 -0.44
N ARG A 372 24.57 4.83 -0.60
CA ARG A 372 23.21 5.04 -0.09
C ARG A 372 23.14 4.94 1.43
N GLN A 373 23.93 4.05 2.04
CA GLN A 373 24.08 3.98 3.50
C GLN A 373 24.70 5.28 4.03
N ASP A 374 25.73 5.81 3.37
CA ASP A 374 26.38 7.06 3.76
C ASP A 374 25.46 8.27 3.67
N GLU A 375 24.62 8.34 2.64
CA GLU A 375 23.58 9.37 2.53
C GLU A 375 22.57 9.29 3.68
N ARG A 376 22.18 8.07 4.09
CA ARG A 376 21.27 7.86 5.22
C ARG A 376 21.91 8.30 6.52
N LEU A 377 23.18 7.94 6.75
CA LEU A 377 23.92 8.36 7.93
C LEU A 377 24.05 9.89 8.00
N LYS A 378 24.41 10.53 6.89
CA LYS A 378 24.53 12.00 6.81
C LYS A 378 23.21 12.71 7.12
N ALA A 379 22.08 12.10 6.76
CA ALA A 379 20.74 12.66 6.97
C ALA A 379 20.06 12.17 8.26
N ALA A 380 20.73 11.38 9.09
CA ALA A 380 20.13 10.68 10.23
C ALA A 380 19.55 11.63 11.31
N SER A 381 20.12 12.83 11.47
CA SER A 381 19.61 13.83 12.42
C SER A 381 18.42 14.63 11.91
N HIS A 382 18.11 14.59 10.60
CA HIS A 382 17.02 15.37 10.01
C HIS A 382 15.66 14.72 10.30
N GLY A 383 14.69 15.47 10.86
CA GLY A 383 13.40 14.90 11.32
C GLY A 383 12.59 14.13 10.27
N TRP A 384 12.61 14.55 9.00
CA TRP A 384 12.02 13.77 7.90
C TRP A 384 12.92 12.64 7.37
N GLN A 385 14.18 12.93 7.02
CA GLN A 385 15.07 11.95 6.39
C GLN A 385 15.57 10.86 7.33
N GLY A 386 15.84 11.19 8.60
CA GLY A 386 16.21 10.25 9.67
C GLY A 386 15.02 9.62 10.37
N GLY A 387 13.80 10.16 10.18
CA GLY A 387 12.55 9.58 10.67
C GLY A 387 11.81 8.81 9.58
N PRO A 388 10.72 9.35 8.99
CA PRO A 388 9.93 8.68 7.96
C PRO A 388 10.70 8.07 6.78
N THR A 389 11.69 8.77 6.21
CA THR A 389 12.45 8.19 5.07
C THR A 389 13.34 7.03 5.52
N ALA A 390 14.00 7.16 6.68
CA ALA A 390 14.81 6.08 7.25
C ALA A 390 13.95 4.87 7.64
N CYS A 391 12.70 5.08 8.09
CA CYS A 391 11.76 4.03 8.46
C CYS A 391 11.65 2.93 7.39
N GLY A 392 11.35 3.31 6.13
CA GLY A 392 11.23 2.35 5.03
C GLY A 392 12.57 1.68 4.65
N TRP A 393 13.70 2.39 4.81
CA TRP A 393 15.03 1.82 4.58
C TRP A 393 15.38 0.77 5.66
N ILE A 394 15.11 1.08 6.93
CA ILE A 394 15.33 0.21 8.09
C ILE A 394 14.44 -1.02 8.00
N GLU A 395 13.13 -0.83 7.74
CA GLU A 395 12.20 -1.93 7.53
C GLU A 395 12.67 -2.85 6.41
N GLY A 396 13.05 -2.29 5.27
CA GLY A 396 13.54 -3.06 4.14
C GLY A 396 14.80 -3.87 4.48
N LYS A 397 15.81 -3.22 5.06
CA LYS A 397 17.12 -3.83 5.35
C LYS A 397 17.07 -4.86 6.48
N PHE A 398 16.38 -4.55 7.58
CA PHE A 398 16.46 -5.31 8.82
C PHE A 398 15.26 -6.21 9.07
N LEU A 399 14.12 -5.96 8.42
CA LEU A 399 12.91 -6.77 8.59
C LEU A 399 12.57 -7.55 7.33
N ALA A 400 12.43 -6.87 6.18
CA ALA A 400 11.98 -7.51 4.94
C ALA A 400 13.04 -8.44 4.32
N MET A 401 14.30 -7.99 4.22
CA MET A 401 15.40 -8.79 3.67
C MET A 401 15.63 -10.08 4.48
N PRO A 402 15.80 -10.07 5.82
CA PRO A 402 15.97 -11.30 6.59
C PRO A 402 14.75 -12.23 6.53
N ARG A 403 13.53 -11.68 6.48
CA ARG A 403 12.31 -12.47 6.33
C ARG A 403 12.31 -13.20 4.98
N SER A 404 12.73 -12.52 3.92
CA SER A 404 12.76 -13.07 2.57
C SER A 404 13.92 -14.03 2.31
N ALA A 405 15.01 -13.93 3.08
CA ALA A 405 16.12 -14.89 3.02
C ALA A 405 15.67 -16.32 3.41
N LYS A 406 14.62 -16.45 4.23
CA LYS A 406 14.04 -17.75 4.61
C LYS A 406 13.06 -18.29 3.56
N SER A 407 12.42 -17.40 2.81
CA SER A 407 11.48 -17.73 1.74
C SER A 407 11.24 -16.47 0.90
N ARG A 408 11.40 -16.55 -0.42
CA ARG A 408 11.07 -15.42 -1.32
C ARG A 408 9.60 -15.01 -1.27
N GLN A 409 8.73 -15.90 -0.78
CA GLN A 409 7.32 -15.63 -0.52
C GLN A 409 7.05 -15.74 0.99
N PRO A 410 7.42 -14.71 1.78
CA PRO A 410 7.33 -14.76 3.23
C PRO A 410 5.88 -14.86 3.75
N TYR A 411 4.89 -14.50 2.93
CA TYR A 411 3.47 -14.57 3.28
C TYR A 411 2.72 -15.70 2.54
N LEU A 412 3.43 -16.67 1.96
CA LEU A 412 2.82 -17.76 1.22
C LEU A 412 1.81 -18.56 2.07
N SER A 413 2.10 -18.78 3.35
CA SER A 413 1.18 -19.49 4.26
C SER A 413 -0.15 -18.75 4.44
N ILE A 414 -0.13 -17.41 4.37
CA ILE A 414 -1.32 -16.56 4.45
C ILE A 414 -2.12 -16.65 3.15
N GLY A 415 -1.47 -16.59 1.98
CA GLY A 415 -2.17 -16.80 0.70
C GLY A 415 -2.71 -18.22 0.52
N LYS A 416 -2.06 -19.24 1.09
CA LYS A 416 -2.62 -20.59 1.12
C LYS A 416 -3.94 -20.68 1.90
N LYS A 417 -4.15 -19.83 2.92
CA LYS A 417 -5.41 -19.80 3.67
C LYS A 417 -6.59 -19.35 2.82
N ILE A 418 -6.44 -18.27 2.02
CA ILE A 418 -7.53 -17.86 1.11
C ILE A 418 -7.81 -18.96 0.09
N LEU A 419 -6.79 -19.66 -0.39
CA LEU A 419 -6.92 -20.78 -1.32
C LEU A 419 -7.43 -22.08 -0.68
N ALA A 420 -7.63 -22.15 0.64
CA ALA A 420 -8.19 -23.34 1.29
C ALA A 420 -9.68 -23.54 0.94
N SER A 421 -10.41 -22.45 0.67
CA SER A 421 -11.81 -22.49 0.22
C SER A 421 -11.92 -22.84 -1.27
N ALA A 422 -12.76 -23.82 -1.61
CA ALA A 422 -13.01 -24.21 -3.01
C ALA A 422 -13.64 -23.08 -3.84
N ALA A 423 -14.53 -22.29 -3.23
CA ALA A 423 -15.12 -21.13 -3.87
C ALA A 423 -14.06 -20.08 -4.20
N ASN A 424 -13.13 -19.83 -3.29
CA ASN A 424 -12.03 -18.89 -3.52
C ASN A 424 -11.07 -19.40 -4.59
N ARG A 425 -10.68 -20.67 -4.58
CA ARG A 425 -9.85 -21.25 -5.66
C ARG A 425 -10.50 -21.06 -7.03
N THR A 426 -11.80 -21.30 -7.13
CA THR A 426 -12.54 -21.13 -8.38
C THR A 426 -12.54 -19.67 -8.85
N ALA A 427 -12.87 -18.74 -7.94
CA ALA A 427 -12.87 -17.31 -8.22
C ALA A 427 -11.47 -16.80 -8.63
N LEU A 428 -10.43 -17.13 -7.87
CA LEU A 428 -9.06 -16.70 -8.14
C LEU A 428 -8.51 -17.33 -9.42
N LYS A 429 -8.87 -18.59 -9.73
CA LYS A 429 -8.51 -19.22 -11.01
C LYS A 429 -9.11 -18.47 -12.20
N SER A 430 -10.33 -17.94 -12.08
CA SER A 430 -10.94 -17.14 -13.16
C SER A 430 -10.25 -15.79 -13.39
N LEU A 431 -9.54 -15.28 -12.39
CA LEU A 431 -8.72 -14.07 -12.47
C LEU A 431 -7.28 -14.35 -12.98
N GLY A 432 -6.88 -15.63 -13.02
CA GLY A 432 -5.56 -16.04 -13.47
C GLY A 432 -5.24 -15.50 -14.87
N PHE A 433 -4.14 -14.75 -14.97
CA PHE A 433 -3.73 -14.12 -16.21
C PHE A 433 -2.20 -14.19 -16.36
N GLU A 434 -1.75 -14.50 -17.57
CA GLU A 434 -0.35 -14.50 -17.96
C GLU A 434 -0.15 -13.45 -19.05
N VAL A 435 0.84 -12.56 -18.88
CA VAL A 435 1.19 -11.58 -19.90
C VAL A 435 1.97 -12.29 -21.01
N LYS A 436 1.36 -12.41 -22.19
CA LYS A 436 1.92 -13.04 -23.41
C LYS A 436 2.00 -12.05 -24.57
N GLY A 437 2.86 -12.35 -25.54
CA GLY A 437 3.07 -11.48 -26.71
C GLY A 437 3.54 -10.09 -26.30
N SER A 438 2.98 -9.04 -26.92
CA SER A 438 3.23 -7.65 -26.53
C SER A 438 2.54 -7.24 -25.22
N GLY A 439 1.67 -8.08 -24.66
CA GLY A 439 0.84 -7.71 -23.50
C GLY A 439 -0.19 -6.64 -23.85
N TYR A 440 -0.43 -5.74 -22.90
CA TYR A 440 -1.47 -4.71 -22.97
C TYR A 440 -1.14 -3.55 -23.91
N ALA A 441 -2.11 -3.12 -24.70
CA ALA A 441 -2.07 -1.87 -25.45
C ALA A 441 -3.17 -0.94 -24.92
N ALA A 442 -2.78 0.19 -24.32
CA ALA A 442 -3.75 1.10 -23.73
C ALA A 442 -4.62 1.79 -24.80
N PRO A 443 -5.95 1.85 -24.60
CA PRO A 443 -6.84 2.54 -25.52
C PRO A 443 -6.57 4.05 -25.42
N ARG A 444 -6.05 4.66 -26.48
CA ARG A 444 -5.71 6.09 -26.56
C ARG A 444 -6.95 6.99 -26.62
N SER A 445 -8.10 6.45 -27.00
CA SER A 445 -9.41 7.13 -26.95
C SER A 445 -10.52 6.18 -26.46
N PRO A 446 -11.65 6.72 -25.98
CA PRO A 446 -12.82 5.93 -25.59
C PRO A 446 -13.30 4.92 -26.64
N ASP A 447 -13.30 5.28 -27.93
CA ASP A 447 -13.75 4.40 -29.03
C ASP A 447 -12.87 3.15 -29.23
N GLN A 448 -11.63 3.18 -28.73
CA GLN A 448 -10.72 2.04 -28.78
C GLN A 448 -10.97 1.02 -27.66
N MET A 449 -11.72 1.37 -26.61
CA MET A 449 -12.01 0.44 -25.51
C MET A 449 -13.24 -0.41 -25.83
N LYS A 450 -13.00 -1.69 -26.14
CA LYS A 450 -14.06 -2.67 -26.46
C LYS A 450 -13.84 -3.98 -25.68
N PRO A 451 -14.81 -4.45 -24.86
CA PRO A 451 -16.03 -3.76 -24.45
C PRO A 451 -15.71 -2.64 -23.45
N MET A 452 -16.47 -1.54 -23.51
CA MET A 452 -16.47 -0.44 -22.53
C MET A 452 -17.34 -0.83 -21.32
N PRO A 453 -16.77 -1.03 -20.11
CA PRO A 453 -17.58 -1.25 -18.91
C PRO A 453 -18.50 -0.07 -18.65
N LYS A 454 -19.78 -0.36 -18.43
CA LYS A 454 -20.78 0.66 -18.05
C LYS A 454 -20.55 1.10 -16.62
N ALA A 455 -20.87 2.36 -16.32
CA ALA A 455 -20.91 2.81 -14.94
C ALA A 455 -21.88 1.94 -14.11
N PRO A 456 -21.55 1.63 -12.84
CA PRO A 456 -22.50 1.01 -11.93
C PRO A 456 -23.78 1.84 -11.87
N ASP A 457 -24.95 1.19 -11.88
CA ASP A 457 -26.23 1.88 -11.72
C ASP A 457 -26.29 2.51 -10.32
N PRO A 458 -26.46 3.84 -10.20
CA PRO A 458 -26.59 4.50 -8.90
C PRO A 458 -27.71 3.94 -8.02
N LYS A 459 -28.71 3.28 -8.60
CA LYS A 459 -29.83 2.66 -7.87
C LYS A 459 -29.48 1.32 -7.22
N ASN A 460 -28.36 0.71 -7.62
CA ASN A 460 -27.86 -0.56 -7.09
C ASN A 460 -26.69 -0.37 -6.11
N LEU A 461 -26.44 0.88 -5.70
CA LEU A 461 -25.48 1.33 -4.69
C LEU A 461 -26.26 1.85 -3.49
#